data_AF-A0A5J6F8R5-F1
#
_entry.id   AF-A0A5J6F8R5-F1
#
_cell.length_a   1.000
_cell.length_b   1.000
_cell.length_c   1.000
_cell.angle_alpha   90.00
_cell.angle_beta   90.00
_cell.angle_gamma   90.00
#
_symmetry.space_group_name_H-M   'P 1'
#
loop_
_entity.id
_entity.type
_entity.pdbx_description
1 polymer ?
#
loop_
_entity_poly.entity_id
_entity_poly.type
_entity_poly.pdbx_seq_one_letter_code
_entity_poly.pdbx_strand_id
1 'polypeptide(L)' 'MKRTGTGASVSVRELATLTTVPRSTIGALLTGVQQSVPEASAHAIAEAIGVDVLILFTPVGRSVTLAAVPDADIA' A
#
# COMPACT_ATOMS: atom_id res chain seq x y z
N MET A 1 8.94 22.55 -8.48
CA MET A 1 9.04 21.14 -8.94
C MET A 1 7.67 20.73 -9.47
N LYS A 2 7.57 20.19 -10.69
CA LYS A 2 6.27 19.95 -11.34
C LYS A 2 5.67 18.63 -10.83
N ARG A 3 4.89 18.69 -9.75
CA ARG A 3 3.91 17.64 -9.41
C ARG A 3 2.88 17.63 -10.54
N THR A 4 2.58 16.50 -11.16
CA THR A 4 1.45 16.49 -12.13
C THR A 4 0.11 16.61 -11.40
N GLY A 5 0.02 16.14 -10.15
CA GLY A 5 -0.82 16.70 -9.06
C GLY A 5 -2.24 17.10 -9.41
N THR A 6 -2.91 16.38 -10.32
CA THR A 6 -4.17 16.87 -10.90
C THR A 6 -5.31 16.90 -9.89
N GLY A 7 -5.24 16.10 -8.82
CA GLY A 7 -6.37 15.87 -7.91
C GLY A 7 -7.61 15.33 -8.63
N ALA A 8 -7.45 14.89 -9.89
CA ALA A 8 -8.54 14.45 -10.73
C ALA A 8 -8.93 13.04 -10.31
N SER A 9 -10.24 12.77 -10.34
CA SER A 9 -10.76 11.42 -10.09
C SER A 9 -10.12 10.42 -11.05
N VAL A 10 -9.59 9.33 -10.50
CA VAL A 10 -9.08 8.18 -11.25
C VAL A 10 -9.98 6.99 -10.94
N SER A 11 -10.55 6.37 -11.98
CA SER A 11 -11.32 5.15 -11.82
C SER A 11 -10.43 3.96 -11.49
N VAL A 12 -10.99 2.91 -10.89
CA VAL A 12 -10.29 1.63 -10.66
C VAL A 12 -9.67 1.07 -11.94
N ARG A 13 -10.32 1.28 -13.09
CA ARG A 13 -9.82 0.86 -14.39
C ARG A 13 -8.55 1.60 -14.77
N GLU A 14 -8.60 2.93 -14.65
CA GLU A 14 -7.47 3.79 -15.02
C GLU A 14 -6.30 3.57 -14.06
N LEU A 15 -6.56 3.42 -12.75
CA LEU A 15 -5.52 3.13 -11.78
C LEU A 15 -4.83 1.78 -12.06
N ALA A 16 -5.58 0.76 -12.48
CA ALA A 16 -5.01 -0.52 -12.90
C ALA A 16 -4.16 -0.40 -14.18
N THR A 17 -4.47 0.53 -15.07
CA THR A 17 -3.67 0.79 -16.28
C THR A 17 -2.43 1.62 -15.98
N LEU A 18 -2.51 2.55 -15.03
CA LEU A 18 -1.42 3.43 -14.61
C LEU A 18 -0.40 2.72 -13.71
N THR A 19 -0.80 1.59 -13.11
CA THR A 19 0.03 0.79 -12.21
C THR A 19 0.28 -0.59 -12.80
N THR A 20 1.21 -1.34 -12.22
CA THR A 20 1.36 -2.79 -12.50
C THR A 20 0.43 -3.65 -11.63
N VAL A 21 -0.51 -3.04 -10.91
CA VAL A 21 -1.37 -3.73 -9.93
C VAL A 21 -2.66 -4.22 -10.60
N PRO A 22 -3.04 -5.50 -10.43
CA PRO A 22 -4.27 -6.02 -11.00
C PRO A 22 -5.52 -5.24 -10.53
N ARG A 23 -6.45 -5.03 -11.47
CA ARG A 23 -7.76 -4.39 -11.19
C ARG A 23 -8.52 -5.05 -10.03
N SER A 24 -8.47 -6.37 -9.94
CA SER A 24 -9.11 -7.14 -8.86
C SER A 24 -8.52 -6.82 -7.49
N THR A 25 -7.19 -6.66 -7.40
CA THR A 25 -6.49 -6.25 -6.17
C THR A 25 -6.89 -4.84 -5.75
N ILE A 26 -6.91 -3.88 -6.69
CA ILE A 26 -7.36 -2.51 -6.39
C ILE A 26 -8.82 -2.50 -5.91
N GLY A 27 -9.70 -3.26 -6.59
CA GLY A 27 -11.08 -3.42 -6.16
C GLY A 27 -11.22 -4.03 -4.76
N ALA A 28 -10.44 -5.06 -4.45
CA ALA A 28 -10.43 -5.72 -3.14
C ALA A 28 -9.93 -4.81 -2.01
N LEU A 29 -8.97 -3.92 -2.30
CA LEU A 29 -8.52 -2.89 -1.35
C LEU A 29 -9.62 -1.87 -1.05
N LEU A 30 -10.31 -1.38 -2.08
CA LEU A 30 -11.38 -0.40 -1.90
C LEU A 30 -12.60 -0.94 -1.16
N THR A 31 -12.87 -2.24 -1.27
CA THR A 31 -13.96 -2.91 -0.55
C THR A 31 -13.54 -3.46 0.82
N GLY A 32 -12.25 -3.41 1.16
CA GLY A 32 -11.70 -3.98 2.40
C GLY A 32 -11.64 -5.52 2.43
N VAL A 33 -11.99 -6.21 1.33
CA VAL A 33 -11.83 -7.67 1.18
C VAL A 33 -10.36 -8.06 1.31
N GLN A 34 -9.46 -7.22 0.80
CA GLN A 34 -8.03 -7.29 1.01
C GLN A 34 -7.59 -6.02 1.73
N GLN A 35 -6.78 -6.13 2.78
CA GLN A 35 -6.36 -4.98 3.60
C GLN A 35 -4.88 -4.62 3.45
N SER A 36 -4.10 -5.47 2.79
CA SER A 36 -2.66 -5.28 2.60
C SER A 36 -2.22 -5.70 1.22
N VAL A 37 -1.12 -5.12 0.75
CA VAL A 37 -0.44 -5.49 -0.49
C VAL A 37 1.07 -5.48 -0.25
N PRO A 38 1.85 -6.16 -1.12
CA PRO A 38 3.29 -6.02 -1.12
C PRO A 38 3.73 -4.55 -1.31
N GLU A 39 4.89 -4.22 -0.75
CA GLU A 39 5.50 -2.89 -0.80
C GLU A 39 5.51 -2.30 -2.22
N ALA A 40 6.00 -3.04 -3.21
CA ALA A 40 6.08 -2.56 -4.59
C ALA A 40 4.71 -2.11 -5.15
N SER A 41 3.64 -2.83 -4.80
CA SER A 41 2.27 -2.46 -5.22
C SER A 41 1.77 -1.22 -4.48
N ALA A 42 2.07 -1.09 -3.18
CA ALA A 42 1.72 0.10 -2.40
C ALA A 42 2.38 1.36 -2.98
N HIS A 43 3.67 1.29 -3.32
CA HIS A 43 4.40 2.37 -3.95
C HIS A 43 3.83 2.75 -5.32
N ALA A 44 3.57 1.76 -6.19
CA ALA A 44 3.01 2.02 -7.52
C ALA A 44 1.64 2.71 -7.44
N ILE A 45 0.76 2.27 -6.53
CA ILE A 45 -0.55 2.90 -6.31
C ILE A 45 -0.40 4.34 -5.83
N ALA A 46 0.45 4.58 -4.83
CA ALA A 46 0.66 5.91 -4.26
C ALA A 46 1.22 6.90 -5.30
N GLU A 47 2.19 6.47 -6.11
CA GLU A 47 2.78 7.26 -7.20
C GLU A 47 1.73 7.62 -8.26
N ALA A 48 0.91 6.65 -8.69
CA ALA A 48 -0.12 6.88 -9.69
C ALA A 48 -1.23 7.85 -9.22
N ILE A 49 -1.54 7.86 -7.92
CA ILE A 49 -2.47 8.81 -7.31
C ILE A 49 -1.80 10.18 -7.07
N GLY A 50 -0.48 10.20 -6.90
CA GLY A 50 0.28 11.42 -6.62
C GLY A 50 0.34 11.78 -5.13
N VAL A 51 0.30 10.78 -4.24
CA VAL A 51 0.44 10.93 -2.79
C VAL A 51 1.67 10.18 -2.27
N ASP A 52 2.19 10.58 -1.12
CA ASP A 52 3.30 9.85 -0.49
C ASP A 52 2.78 8.52 0.09
N VAL A 53 3.56 7.43 -0.01
CA VAL A 53 3.12 6.07 0.34
C VAL A 53 2.56 5.96 1.75
N LEU A 54 3.17 6.65 2.72
CA LEU A 54 2.77 6.61 4.14
C LEU A 54 1.52 7.43 4.46
N ILE A 55 1.00 8.20 3.49
CA ILE A 55 -0.32 8.84 3.61
C ILE A 55 -1.44 7.84 3.29
N LEU A 56 -1.20 6.90 2.38
CA LEU A 56 -2.21 5.94 1.92
C LEU A 56 -2.08 4.56 2.57
N PHE A 57 -0.86 4.14 2.88
CA PHE A 57 -0.54 2.82 3.43
C PHE A 57 0.22 2.94 4.75
N THR A 58 -0.07 2.03 5.67
CA THR A 58 0.72 1.83 6.89
C THR A 58 1.41 0.47 6.79
N PRO A 59 2.71 0.36 7.12
CA PRO A 59 3.39 -0.92 7.19
C PRO A 59 2.69 -1.85 8.18
N VAL A 60 2.29 -3.02 7.70
CA VAL A 60 1.71 -4.09 8.52
C VAL A 60 2.75 -5.17 8.69
N GLY A 61 3.25 -5.32 9.92
CA GLY A 61 4.35 -6.23 10.26
C GLY A 61 5.64 -5.50 10.62
N ARG A 62 6.67 -6.28 10.96
CA ARG A 62 8.01 -5.78 11.28
C ARG A 62 8.95 -6.18 10.15
N SER A 63 9.85 -5.31 9.73
CA SER A 63 10.88 -5.62 8.71
C SER A 63 11.84 -6.74 9.17
N VAL A 64 11.83 -7.07 10.46
CA VAL A 64 12.55 -8.18 11.06
C VAL A 64 11.55 -9.15 11.67
N THR A 65 11.81 -10.45 11.52
CA THR A 65 11.24 -11.44 12.45
C THR A 65 11.69 -11.02 13.85
N LEU A 66 10.76 -10.76 14.76
CA LEU A 66 11.10 -10.74 16.19
C LEU A 66 11.79 -12.09 16.46
N ALA A 67 13.10 -12.11 16.67
CA ALA A 67 13.70 -13.22 17.39
C ALA A 67 12.87 -13.34 18.67
N ALA A 68 12.30 -14.53 18.91
CA ALA A 68 11.45 -14.79 20.06
C ALA A 68 12.11 -14.16 21.28
N VAL A 69 11.41 -13.23 21.93
CA VAL A 69 11.86 -12.68 23.21
C VAL A 69 12.07 -13.92 24.07
N PRO A 70 13.30 -14.23 24.52
CA PRO A 70 13.49 -15.32 25.46
C PRO A 70 12.60 -14.98 26.64
N ASP A 71 11.73 -15.92 27.05
CA ASP A 71 10.87 -15.75 28.20
C ASP A 71 11.73 -15.19 29.33
N ALA A 72 11.53 -13.91 29.66
CA ALA A 72 12.22 -13.31 30.77
C ALA A 72 11.69 -14.04 31.99
N ASP A 73 12.52 -14.89 32.58
CA ASP A 73 12.28 -15.50 33.89
C ASP A 73 11.81 -14.39 34.84
N ILE A 74 10.51 -14.37 35.10
CA ILE A 74 9.94 -13.54 36.17
C ILE A 74 10.24 -14.33 37.45
N ALA A 75 11.40 -14.02 38.04
CA ALA A 75 11.78 -14.43 39.39
C ALA A 75 11.00 -13.66 40.45
#